data_AF-A0A2V7S0T1-F1
#
_entry.id   AF-A0A2V7S0T1-F1
#
_cell.length_a   1.000
_cell.length_b   1.000
_cell.length_c   1.000
_cell.angle_alpha   90.00
_cell.angle_beta   90.00
_cell.angle_gamma   90.00
#
_symmetry.space_group_name_H-M   'P 1'
#
loop_
_entity.id
_entity.type
_entity.pdbx_description
1 polymer ?
#
loop_
_entity_poly.entity_id
_entity_poly.type
_entity_poly.pdbx_seq_one_letter_code
_entity_poly.pdbx_strand_id
1 'polypeptide(L)'
;ALLCSGPRRGKQFTYALLDERAPAAANVTREEALLELTRRYFATRGPATPHDFAWWSGLTVTDAKRGIEMTGRELERLTLGSAHYWIAAAAPRPPRTSSAHLLPNYDEYFIGYRNRSAFAERLGDSTAITGGNALIPHVIVVDGQIVGTWRRTLEKDEVILTLDLLTRLSAAESKRVMSAARRFGDFVGLHADIRHLAR
;
A
#
# COMPACT_ATOMS: atom_id res chain seq x y z
N ALA A 1 4.79 3.41 -31.28
CA ALA A 1 4.30 2.18 -30.63
C ALA A 1 4.67 2.24 -29.15
N LEU A 2 3.79 1.77 -28.26
CA LEU A 2 4.04 1.72 -26.81
C LEU A 2 4.69 0.37 -26.44
N LEU A 3 5.72 0.41 -25.60
CA LEU A 3 6.44 -0.78 -25.12
C LEU A 3 5.99 -1.14 -23.70
N CYS A 4 5.90 -2.43 -23.42
CA CYS A 4 5.65 -2.97 -22.08
C CYS A 4 6.58 -4.17 -21.78
N SER A 5 6.48 -4.71 -20.57
CA SER A 5 7.23 -5.91 -20.17
C SER A 5 6.82 -7.13 -20.99
N GLY A 6 7.80 -7.75 -21.65
CA GLY A 6 7.63 -8.99 -22.41
C GLY A 6 7.82 -10.25 -21.55
N PRO A 7 7.58 -11.45 -22.14
CA PRO A 7 7.84 -12.72 -21.48
C PRO A 7 9.35 -12.89 -21.20
N ARG A 8 9.70 -13.34 -19.98
CA ARG A 8 11.10 -13.56 -19.62
C ARG A 8 11.77 -14.59 -20.54
N ARG A 9 13.04 -14.37 -20.86
CA ARG A 9 13.90 -15.36 -21.53
C ARG A 9 14.94 -15.86 -20.53
N GLY A 10 14.64 -16.99 -19.89
CA GLY A 10 15.40 -17.45 -18.72
C GLY A 10 15.44 -16.37 -17.64
N LYS A 11 16.64 -15.92 -17.27
CA LYS A 11 16.83 -14.85 -16.29
C LYS A 11 16.66 -13.42 -16.86
N GLN A 12 16.61 -13.25 -18.19
CA GLN A 12 16.57 -11.93 -18.83
C GLN A 12 15.15 -11.34 -18.87
N PHE A 13 15.06 -10.03 -18.64
CA PHE A 13 13.88 -9.23 -18.94
C PHE A 13 13.81 -8.95 -20.44
N THR A 14 12.60 -8.88 -20.98
CA THR A 14 12.36 -8.57 -22.39
C THR A 14 11.27 -7.51 -22.51
N TYR A 15 11.10 -6.96 -23.71
CA TYR A 15 10.09 -5.96 -24.03
C TYR A 15 9.23 -6.46 -25.20
N ALA A 16 7.98 -6.03 -25.21
CA ALA A 16 7.01 -6.34 -26.25
C ALA A 16 6.16 -5.10 -26.57
N LEU A 17 5.49 -5.11 -27.73
CA LEU A 17 4.49 -4.10 -28.03
C LEU A 17 3.27 -4.31 -27.12
N LEU A 18 2.71 -3.23 -26.58
CA LEU A 18 1.52 -3.31 -25.72
C LEU A 18 0.34 -4.00 -26.43
N ASP A 19 0.16 -3.68 -27.72
CA ASP A 19 -0.93 -4.20 -28.56
C ASP A 19 -0.87 -5.72 -28.77
N GLU A 20 0.30 -6.34 -28.58
CA GLU A 20 0.48 -7.80 -28.65
C GLU A 20 0.23 -8.50 -27.31
N ARG A 21 0.22 -7.75 -26.20
CA ARG A 21 0.25 -8.30 -24.83
C ARG A 21 -1.01 -8.03 -24.03
N ALA A 22 -1.76 -6.99 -24.36
CA ALA A 22 -2.98 -6.60 -23.68
C ALA A 22 -4.11 -6.35 -24.69
N PRO A 23 -5.38 -6.55 -24.30
CA PRO A 23 -6.50 -6.14 -25.12
C PRO A 23 -6.40 -4.67 -25.51
N ALA A 24 -6.83 -4.34 -26.73
CA ALA A 24 -6.89 -2.95 -27.17
C ALA A 24 -7.76 -2.14 -26.19
N ALA A 25 -7.17 -1.12 -25.59
CA ALA A 25 -7.91 -0.18 -24.75
C ALA A 25 -8.74 0.77 -25.63
N ALA A 26 -9.87 1.24 -25.10
CA ALA A 26 -10.60 2.32 -25.75
C ALA A 26 -9.72 3.57 -25.81
N ASN A 27 -9.79 4.30 -26.93
CA ASN A 27 -9.20 5.62 -27.04
C ASN A 27 -10.03 6.59 -26.18
N VAL A 28 -9.55 6.86 -24.98
CA VAL A 28 -10.13 7.85 -24.06
C VAL A 28 -9.38 9.17 -24.16
N THR A 29 -10.11 10.26 -24.00
CA THR A 29 -9.52 11.59 -23.86
C THR A 29 -8.74 11.69 -22.55
N ARG A 30 -7.86 12.69 -22.45
CA ARG A 30 -7.13 12.98 -21.21
C ARG A 30 -8.07 13.24 -20.03
N GLU A 31 -9.19 13.92 -20.27
CA GLU A 31 -10.16 14.25 -19.22
C GLU A 31 -10.89 13.00 -18.72
N GLU A 32 -11.32 12.12 -19.61
CA GLU A 32 -11.93 10.83 -19.25
C GLU A 32 -10.94 9.95 -18.46
N ALA A 33 -9.69 9.88 -18.89
CA ALA A 33 -8.64 9.13 -18.19
C ALA A 33 -8.36 9.70 -16.78
N LEU A 34 -8.32 11.03 -16.63
CA LEU A 34 -8.10 11.70 -15.36
C LEU A 34 -9.26 11.44 -14.37
N LEU A 35 -10.50 11.53 -14.86
CA LEU A 35 -11.69 11.27 -14.07
C LEU A 35 -11.72 9.80 -13.60
N GLU A 36 -11.47 8.86 -14.50
CA GLU A 36 -11.46 7.44 -14.19
C GLU A 36 -10.35 7.09 -13.18
N LEU A 37 -9.14 7.63 -13.35
CA LEU A 37 -8.05 7.42 -12.41
C LEU A 37 -8.38 7.98 -11.02
N THR A 38 -9.00 9.16 -10.97
CA THR A 38 -9.45 9.79 -9.72
C THR A 38 -10.46 8.92 -8.99
N ARG A 39 -11.51 8.44 -9.70
CA ARG A 39 -12.52 7.53 -9.13
C ARG A 39 -11.90 6.29 -8.51
N ARG A 40 -11.02 5.60 -9.26
CA ARG A 40 -10.37 4.36 -8.80
C ARG A 40 -9.49 4.59 -7.57
N TYR A 41 -8.74 5.69 -7.55
CA TYR A 41 -7.88 6.02 -6.44
C TYR A 41 -8.71 6.25 -5.16
N PHE A 42 -9.70 7.14 -5.20
CA PHE A 42 -10.48 7.48 -4.00
C PHE A 42 -11.46 6.39 -3.54
N ALA A 43 -11.89 5.50 -4.44
CA ALA A 43 -12.69 4.32 -4.08
C ALA A 43 -11.93 3.30 -3.23
N THR A 44 -10.60 3.27 -3.34
CA THR A 44 -9.76 2.24 -2.69
C THR A 44 -8.83 2.79 -1.61
N ARG A 45 -8.47 4.09 -1.70
CA ARG A 45 -7.52 4.76 -0.81
C ARG A 45 -8.13 6.00 -0.11
N GLY A 46 -9.42 6.27 -0.29
CA GLY A 46 -10.09 7.31 0.49
C GLY A 46 -10.21 6.92 1.97
N PRO A 47 -10.11 7.85 2.94
CA PRO A 47 -9.88 9.29 2.77
C PRO A 47 -8.44 9.64 2.36
N ALA A 48 -8.26 10.51 1.37
CA ALA A 48 -6.94 10.98 0.92
C ALA A 48 -6.96 12.46 0.51
N THR A 49 -5.80 13.11 0.47
CA THR A 49 -5.68 14.50 -0.01
C THR A 49 -5.35 14.57 -1.52
N PRO A 50 -5.53 15.73 -2.18
CA PRO A 50 -5.07 15.93 -3.55
C PRO A 50 -3.55 15.76 -3.68
N HIS A 51 -2.80 16.03 -2.62
CA HIS A 51 -1.35 15.83 -2.59
C HIS A 51 -0.97 14.35 -2.52
N ASP A 52 -1.74 13.52 -1.82
CA ASP A 52 -1.56 12.07 -1.84
C ASP A 52 -1.87 11.50 -3.22
N PHE A 53 -2.96 11.94 -3.85
CA PHE A 53 -3.31 11.49 -5.20
C PHE A 53 -2.27 11.91 -6.24
N ALA A 54 -1.80 13.16 -6.21
CA ALA A 54 -0.74 13.63 -7.10
C ALA A 54 0.57 12.86 -6.89
N TRP A 55 0.93 12.59 -5.63
CA TRP A 55 2.09 11.79 -5.27
C TRP A 55 2.03 10.37 -5.85
N TRP A 56 0.91 9.68 -5.66
CA TRP A 56 0.74 8.30 -6.10
C TRP A 56 0.66 8.18 -7.63
N SER A 57 -0.06 9.08 -8.28
CA SER A 57 -0.28 9.03 -9.73
C SER A 57 0.85 9.62 -10.56
N GLY A 58 1.71 10.45 -9.96
CA GLY A 58 2.70 11.27 -10.69
C GLY A 58 2.10 12.47 -11.43
N LEU A 59 0.80 12.74 -11.27
CA LEU A 59 0.14 13.92 -11.84
C LEU A 59 0.51 15.20 -11.10
N THR A 60 0.24 16.34 -11.73
CA THR A 60 0.35 17.63 -11.04
C THR A 60 -0.75 17.75 -9.98
N VAL A 61 -0.51 18.56 -8.94
CA VAL A 61 -1.55 18.87 -7.95
C VAL A 61 -2.75 19.57 -8.60
N THR A 62 -2.52 20.33 -9.68
CA THR A 62 -3.59 20.95 -10.47
C THR A 62 -4.49 19.90 -11.12
N ASP A 63 -3.90 18.88 -11.77
CA ASP A 63 -4.66 17.76 -12.34
C ASP A 63 -5.40 16.97 -11.26
N ALA A 64 -4.76 16.71 -10.12
CA ALA A 64 -5.40 16.02 -8.99
C ALA A 64 -6.66 16.78 -8.50
N LYS A 65 -6.55 18.10 -8.32
CA LYS A 65 -7.69 18.95 -7.95
C LYS A 65 -8.78 18.96 -9.02
N ARG A 66 -8.38 19.03 -10.30
CA ARG A 66 -9.31 19.01 -11.43
C ARG A 66 -10.08 17.68 -11.51
N GLY A 67 -9.38 16.55 -11.38
CA GLY A 67 -10.00 15.23 -11.35
C GLY A 67 -11.02 15.11 -10.22
N ILE A 68 -10.68 15.57 -9.01
CA ILE A 68 -11.60 15.59 -7.86
C ILE A 68 -12.83 16.45 -8.16
N GLU A 69 -12.65 17.65 -8.71
CA GLU A 69 -13.77 18.53 -9.09
C GLU A 69 -14.72 17.84 -10.09
N MET A 70 -14.17 17.16 -11.09
CA MET A 70 -14.95 16.44 -12.11
C MET A 70 -15.80 15.29 -11.53
N THR A 71 -15.44 14.73 -10.37
CA THR A 71 -16.25 13.68 -9.72
C THR A 71 -17.56 14.22 -9.13
N GLY A 72 -17.69 15.53 -8.93
CA GLY A 72 -18.88 16.16 -8.38
C GLY A 72 -19.28 15.56 -7.02
N ARG A 73 -20.42 14.86 -6.98
CA ARG A 73 -21.01 14.28 -5.75
C ARG A 73 -20.54 12.86 -5.45
N GLU A 74 -19.74 12.26 -6.32
CA GLU A 74 -19.23 10.89 -6.09
C GLU A 74 -18.18 10.85 -4.97
N LEU A 75 -17.51 11.97 -4.71
CA LEU A 75 -16.58 12.13 -3.59
C LEU A 75 -17.15 13.09 -2.55
N GLU A 76 -17.04 12.71 -1.29
CA GLU A 76 -17.35 13.55 -0.13
C GLU A 76 -16.08 14.15 0.44
N ARG A 77 -16.14 15.43 0.82
CA ARG A 77 -15.03 16.12 1.50
C ARG A 77 -15.15 15.96 3.01
N LEU A 78 -14.10 15.44 3.62
CA LEU A 78 -13.91 15.35 5.07
C LEU A 78 -12.89 16.40 5.52
N THR A 79 -13.16 17.07 6.64
CA THR A 79 -12.21 18.02 7.25
C THR A 79 -11.67 17.42 8.54
N LEU A 80 -10.36 17.23 8.63
CA LEU A 80 -9.66 16.73 9.82
C LEU A 80 -8.56 17.73 10.19
N GLY A 81 -8.76 18.45 11.28
CA GLY A 81 -7.91 19.60 11.63
C GLY A 81 -7.97 20.67 10.53
N SER A 82 -6.81 21.09 10.03
CA SER A 82 -6.68 22.05 8.93
C SER A 82 -6.66 21.41 7.53
N ALA A 83 -6.69 20.08 7.44
CA ALA A 83 -6.57 19.37 6.18
C ALA A 83 -7.94 18.90 5.64
N HIS A 84 -8.06 18.91 4.31
CA HIS A 84 -9.21 18.39 3.59
C HIS A 84 -8.87 17.07 2.92
N TYR A 85 -9.72 16.08 3.12
CA TYR A 85 -9.63 14.74 2.55
C TYR A 85 -10.86 14.47 1.70
N TRP A 86 -10.72 13.58 0.73
CA TRP A 86 -11.81 13.10 -0.11
C TRP A 86 -11.93 11.59 0.04
N ILE A 87 -13.16 11.11 0.10
CA ILE A 87 -13.52 9.69 0.15
C ILE A 87 -14.69 9.46 -0.80
N ALA A 88 -14.79 8.27 -1.41
CA ALA A 88 -15.98 7.91 -2.16
C ALA A 88 -17.24 7.96 -1.27
N ALA A 89 -18.29 8.63 -1.73
CA ALA A 89 -19.55 8.79 -0.98
C ALA A 89 -20.19 7.43 -0.62
N ALA A 90 -20.07 6.47 -1.54
CA ALA A 90 -20.55 5.10 -1.35
C ALA A 90 -19.52 4.16 -0.67
N ALA A 91 -18.43 4.69 -0.09
CA ALA A 91 -17.42 3.86 0.53
C ALA A 91 -18.02 3.06 1.71
N PRO A 92 -17.88 1.72 1.71
CA PRO A 92 -18.31 0.92 2.85
C PRO A 92 -17.53 1.34 4.10
N ARG A 93 -18.22 1.40 5.23
CA ARG A 93 -17.61 1.60 6.56
C ARG A 93 -17.57 0.25 7.28
N PRO A 94 -16.58 -0.62 7.00
CA PRO A 94 -16.52 -1.91 7.64
C PRO A 94 -16.35 -1.75 9.16
N PRO A 95 -16.85 -2.70 9.96
CA PRO A 95 -16.61 -2.71 11.39
C PRO A 95 -15.10 -2.78 11.66
N ARG A 96 -14.66 -2.10 12.72
CA ARG A 96 -13.28 -2.21 13.19
C ARG A 96 -13.05 -3.64 13.65
N THR A 97 -12.24 -4.38 12.91
CA THR A 97 -11.86 -5.76 13.24
C THR A 97 -10.40 -5.81 13.62
N SER A 98 -10.09 -6.57 14.66
CA SER A 98 -8.71 -6.75 15.07
C SER A 98 -7.96 -7.63 14.06
N SER A 99 -6.86 -7.12 13.52
CA SER A 99 -6.10 -7.72 12.43
C SER A 99 -4.60 -7.55 12.63
N ALA A 100 -3.82 -8.40 11.96
CA ALA A 100 -2.37 -8.24 11.84
C ALA A 100 -1.91 -8.69 10.45
N HIS A 101 -0.98 -7.93 9.88
CA HIS A 101 -0.45 -8.13 8.53
C HIS A 101 1.07 -7.98 8.52
N LEU A 102 1.74 -8.83 7.75
CA LEU A 102 3.12 -8.64 7.31
C LEU A 102 3.05 -8.08 5.90
N LEU A 103 3.23 -6.77 5.76
CA LEU A 103 3.11 -6.08 4.48
C LEU A 103 4.50 -5.91 3.86
N PRO A 104 4.67 -6.23 2.55
CA PRO A 104 5.92 -6.03 1.87
C PRO A 104 6.27 -4.54 1.74
N ASN A 105 7.48 -4.28 1.30
CA ASN A 105 7.87 -2.93 0.91
C ASN A 105 7.09 -2.57 -0.35
N TYR A 106 6.74 -1.30 -0.48
CA TYR A 106 5.88 -0.81 -1.56
C TYR A 106 4.44 -1.34 -1.55
N ASP A 107 3.95 -1.90 -0.44
CA ASP A 107 2.53 -2.21 -0.32
C ASP A 107 1.67 -0.94 -0.45
N GLU A 108 0.58 -1.04 -1.20
CA GLU A 108 -0.34 0.08 -1.50
C GLU A 108 -0.95 0.71 -0.26
N TYR A 109 -1.03 -0.03 0.85
CA TYR A 109 -1.40 0.50 2.15
C TYR A 109 -0.55 1.72 2.55
N PHE A 110 0.72 1.77 2.14
CA PHE A 110 1.65 2.87 2.45
C PHE A 110 1.97 3.76 1.27
N ILE A 111 2.22 3.18 0.10
CA ILE A 111 2.68 3.97 -1.05
C ILE A 111 1.57 4.76 -1.72
N GLY A 112 0.32 4.42 -1.42
CA GLY A 112 -0.86 5.20 -1.80
C GLY A 112 -0.85 6.62 -1.25
N TYR A 113 -0.08 6.91 -0.20
CA TYR A 113 -0.09 8.20 0.50
C TYR A 113 1.28 8.86 0.51
N ARG A 114 1.26 10.19 0.40
CA ARG A 114 2.44 11.03 0.60
C ARG A 114 2.68 11.21 2.09
N ASN A 115 1.63 11.53 2.85
CA ASN A 115 1.71 11.60 4.30
C ASN A 115 1.33 10.24 4.91
N ARG A 116 2.27 9.63 5.64
CA ARG A 116 2.12 8.30 6.25
C ARG A 116 1.99 8.34 7.77
N SER A 117 1.87 9.52 8.37
CA SER A 117 1.83 9.69 9.82
C SER A 117 0.67 8.94 10.49
N ALA A 118 -0.47 8.80 9.79
CA ALA A 118 -1.64 8.10 10.27
C ALA A 118 -1.39 6.61 10.60
N PHE A 119 -0.36 6.00 10.01
CA PHE A 119 -0.01 4.60 10.25
C PHE A 119 1.02 4.42 11.37
N ALA A 120 1.62 5.49 11.87
CA ALA A 120 2.80 5.43 12.72
C ALA A 120 2.56 5.96 14.14
N GLU A 121 1.31 6.12 14.56
CA GLU A 121 0.97 6.66 15.88
C GLU A 121 1.63 5.86 17.01
N ARG A 122 1.63 4.53 16.89
CA ARG A 122 2.28 3.65 17.87
C ARG A 122 3.80 3.72 17.88
N LEU A 123 4.43 4.23 16.82
CA LEU A 123 5.87 4.35 16.71
C LEU A 123 6.42 5.64 17.36
N GLY A 124 5.55 6.57 17.75
CA GLY A 124 5.96 7.90 18.23
C GLY A 124 6.80 8.65 17.19
N ASP A 125 7.90 9.27 17.62
CA ASP A 125 8.77 10.10 16.76
C ASP A 125 9.73 9.28 15.86
N SER A 126 9.48 7.97 15.65
CA SER A 126 10.31 7.14 14.78
C SER A 126 10.12 7.51 13.30
N THR A 127 10.80 8.57 12.87
CA THR A 127 10.77 9.08 11.48
C THR A 127 11.46 8.15 10.49
N ALA A 128 12.23 7.16 10.94
CA ALA A 128 12.97 6.26 10.05
C ALA A 128 12.08 5.38 9.16
N ILE A 129 10.83 5.10 9.59
CA ILE A 129 9.89 4.26 8.84
C ILE A 129 8.95 5.09 7.97
N THR A 130 8.65 6.31 8.40
CA THR A 130 7.71 7.21 7.72
C THR A 130 8.40 8.26 6.84
N GLY A 131 9.71 8.45 7.00
CA GLY A 131 10.50 9.50 6.36
C GLY A 131 11.11 9.10 5.02
N GLY A 132 10.68 9.79 3.96
CA GLY A 132 11.45 9.92 2.71
C GLY A 132 11.28 8.85 1.63
N ASN A 133 12.03 9.05 0.53
CA ASN A 133 12.12 8.20 -0.68
C ASN A 133 12.97 6.92 -0.49
N ALA A 134 13.50 6.69 0.71
CA ALA A 134 14.30 5.51 1.00
C ALA A 134 13.40 4.27 1.09
N LEU A 135 13.93 3.12 0.69
CA LEU A 135 13.29 1.80 0.75
C LEU A 135 12.56 1.61 2.09
N ILE A 136 11.24 1.77 2.10
CA ILE A 136 10.42 1.46 3.27
C ILE A 136 10.67 -0.02 3.56
N PRO A 137 11.17 -0.41 4.74
CA PRO A 137 11.34 -1.82 5.07
C PRO A 137 9.98 -2.54 5.03
N HIS A 138 9.95 -3.86 4.89
CA HIS A 138 8.69 -4.56 5.08
C HIS A 138 8.18 -4.31 6.51
N VAL A 139 6.88 -4.06 6.67
CA VAL A 139 6.31 -3.59 7.94
C VAL A 139 5.30 -4.57 8.51
N ILE A 140 5.23 -4.59 9.82
CA ILE A 140 4.23 -5.34 10.58
C ILE A 140 3.16 -4.33 10.99
N VAL A 141 1.91 -4.60 10.60
CA VAL A 141 0.75 -3.76 10.90
C VAL A 141 -0.19 -4.50 11.83
N VAL A 142 -0.65 -3.83 12.89
CA VAL A 142 -1.69 -4.30 13.81
C VAL A 142 -2.76 -3.22 13.92
N ASP A 143 -4.00 -3.57 13.60
CA ASP A 143 -5.17 -2.68 13.71
C ASP A 143 -4.96 -1.33 12.99
N GLY A 144 -4.28 -1.37 11.85
CA GLY A 144 -3.96 -0.21 11.00
C GLY A 144 -2.70 0.57 11.40
N GLN A 145 -2.02 0.18 12.48
CA GLN A 145 -0.82 0.84 12.99
C GLN A 145 0.42 -0.02 12.75
N ILE A 146 1.52 0.61 12.32
CA ILE A 146 2.82 -0.03 12.23
C ILE A 146 3.32 -0.31 13.65
N VAL A 147 3.75 -1.55 13.88
CA VAL A 147 4.29 -2.00 15.17
C VAL A 147 5.72 -2.52 15.09
N GLY A 148 6.26 -2.63 13.87
CA GLY A 148 7.60 -3.15 13.64
C GLY A 148 7.91 -3.35 12.17
N THR A 149 9.07 -3.95 11.91
CA THR A 149 9.50 -4.34 10.57
C THR A 149 9.74 -5.84 10.49
N TRP A 150 9.83 -6.38 9.29
CA TRP A 150 10.21 -7.77 9.09
C TRP A 150 11.12 -7.95 7.88
N ARG A 151 11.84 -9.06 7.87
CA ARG A 151 12.66 -9.52 6.74
C ARG A 151 12.40 -10.99 6.49
N ARG A 152 12.67 -11.42 5.25
CA ARG A 152 12.58 -12.82 4.86
C ARG A 152 13.85 -13.31 4.18
N THR A 153 14.17 -14.56 4.45
CA THR A 153 15.15 -15.36 3.68
C THR A 153 14.43 -16.61 3.20
N LEU A 154 14.43 -16.83 1.87
CA LEU A 154 13.93 -18.09 1.31
C LEU A 154 15.06 -19.11 1.34
N GLU A 155 14.80 -20.25 1.97
CA GLU A 155 15.65 -21.43 1.91
C GLU A 155 14.94 -22.55 1.14
N LYS A 156 15.57 -23.73 1.09
CA LYS A 156 15.06 -24.85 0.27
C LYS A 156 13.69 -25.33 0.73
N ASP A 157 13.54 -25.56 2.04
CA ASP A 157 12.37 -26.21 2.64
C ASP A 157 11.63 -25.28 3.64
N GLU A 158 12.17 -24.07 3.89
CA GLU A 158 11.60 -23.11 4.82
C GLU A 158 11.77 -21.65 4.36
N VAL A 159 10.96 -20.77 4.94
CA VAL A 159 11.14 -19.33 4.91
C VAL A 159 11.43 -18.83 6.32
N ILE A 160 12.59 -18.22 6.49
CA ILE A 160 12.98 -17.58 7.75
C ILE A 160 12.39 -16.17 7.76
N LEU A 161 11.50 -15.91 8.71
CA LEU A 161 10.88 -14.61 8.94
C LEU A 161 11.44 -13.99 10.22
N THR A 162 12.24 -12.94 10.07
CA THR A 162 12.80 -12.19 11.21
C THR A 162 11.94 -10.98 11.50
N LEU A 163 11.31 -10.95 12.66
CA LEU A 163 10.43 -9.88 13.13
C LEU A 163 11.19 -8.94 14.07
N ASP A 164 11.08 -7.64 13.80
CA ASP A 164 11.68 -6.57 14.58
C ASP A 164 10.58 -5.66 15.13
N LEU A 165 10.09 -5.98 16.32
CA LEU A 165 9.01 -5.23 16.97
C LEU A 165 9.55 -3.94 17.59
N LEU A 166 8.94 -2.82 17.22
CA LEU A 166 9.32 -1.48 17.67
C LEU A 166 8.40 -0.96 18.78
N THR A 167 7.34 -1.70 19.07
CA THR A 167 6.33 -1.36 20.07
C THR A 167 5.96 -2.60 20.85
N ARG A 168 5.47 -2.43 22.08
CA ARG A 168 4.94 -3.55 22.87
C ARG A 168 3.61 -4.03 22.28
N LEU A 169 3.47 -5.34 22.20
CA LEU A 169 2.25 -6.04 21.79
C LEU A 169 1.64 -6.76 22.98
N SER A 170 0.31 -6.74 23.08
CA SER A 170 -0.44 -7.65 23.93
C SER A 170 -0.32 -9.10 23.46
N ALA A 171 -0.62 -10.06 24.32
CA ALA A 171 -0.60 -11.49 23.96
C ALA A 171 -1.51 -11.81 22.76
N ALA A 172 -2.66 -11.14 22.66
CA ALA A 172 -3.59 -11.32 21.55
C ALA A 172 -3.03 -10.77 20.23
N GLU A 173 -2.39 -9.61 20.25
CA GLU A 173 -1.73 -9.02 19.07
C GLU A 173 -0.56 -9.88 18.62
N SER A 174 0.29 -10.32 19.54
CA SER A 174 1.39 -11.24 19.25
C SER A 174 0.87 -12.51 18.57
N LYS A 175 -0.20 -13.13 19.08
CA LYS A 175 -0.83 -14.29 18.44
C LYS A 175 -1.29 -14.01 17.01
N ARG A 176 -1.85 -12.82 16.74
CA ARG A 176 -2.27 -12.42 15.38
C ARG A 176 -1.08 -12.20 14.45
N VAL A 177 -0.01 -11.55 14.92
CA VAL A 177 1.23 -11.36 14.15
C VAL A 177 1.85 -12.71 13.78
N MET A 178 1.92 -13.65 14.74
CA MET A 178 2.44 -15.00 14.46
C MET A 178 1.55 -15.76 13.47
N SER A 179 0.22 -15.56 13.51
CA SER A 179 -0.70 -16.11 12.50
C SER A 179 -0.44 -15.51 11.12
N ALA A 180 -0.21 -14.20 11.03
CA ALA A 180 0.13 -13.53 9.76
C ALA A 180 1.45 -14.03 9.17
N ALA A 181 2.47 -14.26 10.01
CA ALA A 181 3.74 -14.84 9.58
C ALA A 181 3.59 -16.27 9.06
N ARG A 182 2.76 -17.12 9.70
CA ARG A 182 2.45 -18.47 9.17
C ARG A 182 1.72 -18.41 7.83
N ARG A 183 0.74 -17.53 7.67
CA ARG A 183 0.06 -17.32 6.38
C ARG A 183 1.03 -16.92 5.27
N PHE A 184 2.10 -16.19 5.59
CA PHE A 184 3.15 -15.89 4.62
C PHE A 184 3.91 -17.15 4.19
N GLY A 185 4.23 -18.04 5.13
CA GLY A 185 4.78 -19.38 4.83
C GLY A 185 3.90 -20.16 3.87
N ASP A 186 2.60 -20.26 4.19
CA ASP A 186 1.61 -20.92 3.34
C ASP A 186 1.57 -20.31 1.94
N PHE A 187 1.60 -18.97 1.84
CA PHE A 187 1.59 -18.25 0.56
C PHE A 187 2.80 -18.56 -0.32
N VAL A 188 4.00 -18.70 0.28
CA VAL A 188 5.21 -19.08 -0.48
C VAL A 188 5.41 -20.59 -0.60
N GLY A 189 4.51 -21.40 -0.02
CA GLY A 189 4.56 -22.85 -0.05
C GLY A 189 5.70 -23.46 0.80
N LEU A 190 6.14 -22.78 1.86
CA LEU A 190 7.25 -23.21 2.72
C LEU A 190 6.87 -23.14 4.20
N HIS A 191 7.51 -23.97 5.03
CA HIS A 191 7.40 -23.84 6.49
C HIS A 191 7.94 -22.48 6.94
N ALA A 192 7.21 -21.78 7.81
CA ALA A 192 7.67 -20.49 8.34
C ALA A 192 8.46 -20.68 9.65
N ASP A 193 9.78 -20.48 9.60
CA ASP A 193 10.61 -20.31 10.80
C ASP A 193 10.55 -18.84 11.24
N ILE A 194 9.90 -18.57 12.37
CA ILE A 194 9.63 -17.21 12.84
C ILE A 194 10.58 -16.86 13.97
N ARG A 195 11.45 -15.88 13.72
CA ARG A 195 12.48 -15.41 14.65
C ARG A 195 12.18 -13.99 15.10
N HIS A 196 12.50 -13.66 16.36
CA HIS A 196 12.36 -12.31 16.89
C HIS A 196 13.75 -11.69 17.12
N LEU A 197 13.92 -10.42 16.77
CA LEU A 197 15.06 -9.66 17.27
C LEU A 197 14.80 -9.28 18.73
N ALA A 198 15.72 -9.66 19.62
CA ALA A 198 15.74 -9.15 20.98
C ALA A 198 16.06 -7.65 20.95
N ARG A 199 15.30 -6.86 21.71
CA ARG A 199 15.56 -5.44 21.97
C ARG A 199 15.51 -5.20 23.47
#